data_AF-A0A1I8GZW7-F1
#
_entry.id   AF-A0A1I8GZW7-F1
#
_cell.length_a   1.000
_cell.length_b   1.000
_cell.length_c   1.000
_cell.angle_alpha   90.00
_cell.angle_beta   90.00
_cell.angle_gamma   90.00
#
_symmetry.space_group_name_H-M   'P 1'
#
loop_
_entity.id
_entity.type
_entity.pdbx_description
1 polymer ?
#
loop_
_entity_poly.entity_id
_entity_poly.type
_entity_poly.pdbx_seq_one_letter_code
_entity_poly.pdbx_strand_id
1 'polypeptide(L)'
;FQEAVLLASEAEGFVQSLQSLELTRIGDPQWQRQHQYIEKLNMQAVLSVAKQQDEFVPEFVVNHGKLETLMHDLLVTEVWKEKIFPLMISNSDFKPQVTFPIYLVLYHEATVLNLLETLSFHSDVVESLGEVALDLIDYCHRKLVKLTQSGSMLEDGLLSVRSKTNSGLSGENETGDSARSSLSELEQQRRSLEFELALKCVTVSSNLLTNSKSLSLSALTRALNVHDYPLLFASLIELRPWKLRHPSTGQCYQYVDNGWQTVDQAEFNSGIVKLEGCVWLALYEMLTNSECQRKYEMTNYRKNFLLKLRSHLHETVLDQLSFLVPLRQGLEHMALLEPAPYKKELLLEQLPEVRAAILDKYQAALWSDTYNLDVLEAMLAEPPKCAACGAPAVKRCSRCQNEWYCRRECQVGHWTKHKPACDLMVVVPQNKPNAGAIVEEVKSD
;
A
#
# COMPACT_ATOMS: atom_id res chain seq x y z
N PHE A 1 21.51 -16.29 11.86
CA PHE A 1 20.94 -15.09 11.20
C PHE A 1 20.84 -15.43 9.73
N GLN A 2 19.64 -15.46 9.14
CA GLN A 2 19.50 -15.73 7.72
C GLN A 2 20.03 -14.53 6.92
N GLU A 3 21.06 -14.77 6.10
CA GLU A 3 21.63 -13.76 5.22
C GLU A 3 20.65 -13.37 4.11
N ALA A 4 19.86 -14.33 3.62
CA ALA A 4 18.81 -14.13 2.62
C ALA A 4 17.54 -14.93 2.95
N VAL A 5 16.38 -14.46 2.48
CA VAL A 5 15.11 -15.19 2.48
C VAL A 5 15.05 -16.15 1.29
N LEU A 6 15.57 -15.72 0.14
CA LEU A 6 15.67 -16.49 -1.10
C LEU A 6 17.08 -16.40 -1.66
N LEU A 7 17.57 -17.52 -2.21
CA LEU A 7 18.71 -17.47 -3.12
C LEU A 7 18.29 -16.84 -4.45
N ALA A 8 19.24 -16.22 -5.17
CA ALA A 8 18.96 -15.56 -6.45
C ALA A 8 18.27 -16.50 -7.46
N SER A 9 18.74 -17.75 -7.58
CA SER A 9 18.13 -18.74 -8.48
C SER A 9 16.72 -19.17 -8.06
N GLU A 10 16.41 -19.18 -6.76
CA GLU A 10 15.04 -19.45 -6.27
C GLU A 10 14.11 -18.28 -6.59
N ALA A 11 14.59 -17.04 -6.40
CA ALA A 11 13.84 -15.85 -6.72
C ALA A 11 13.55 -15.73 -8.22
N GLU A 12 14.55 -15.98 -9.07
CA GLU A 12 14.39 -16.01 -10.53
C GLU A 12 13.34 -17.05 -10.94
N GLY A 13 13.45 -18.28 -10.41
CA GLY A 13 12.46 -19.34 -10.66
C GLY A 13 11.04 -18.96 -10.21
N PHE A 14 10.90 -18.28 -9.07
CA PHE A 14 9.59 -17.79 -8.60
C PHE A 14 9.04 -16.73 -9.53
N VAL A 15 9.83 -15.71 -9.89
CA VAL A 15 9.42 -14.64 -10.81
C VAL A 15 8.99 -15.23 -12.16
N GLN A 16 9.80 -16.11 -12.75
CA GLN A 16 9.50 -16.74 -14.03
C GLN A 16 8.15 -17.49 -14.01
N SER A 17 7.84 -18.14 -12.88
CA SER A 17 6.63 -18.95 -12.70
C SER A 17 5.34 -18.17 -12.49
N LEU A 18 5.40 -16.86 -12.22
CA LEU A 18 4.21 -16.02 -12.00
C LEU A 18 3.30 -16.00 -13.24
N GLN A 19 2.00 -16.10 -13.03
CA GLN A 19 0.98 -16.13 -14.09
C GLN A 19 -0.20 -15.22 -13.74
N SER A 20 -0.84 -14.62 -14.74
CA SER A 20 -2.08 -13.86 -14.52
C SER A 20 -3.22 -14.82 -14.21
N LEU A 21 -3.61 -14.91 -12.94
CA LEU A 21 -4.65 -15.84 -12.49
C LEU A 21 -6.03 -15.21 -12.58
N GLU A 22 -6.97 -15.90 -13.20
CA GLU A 22 -8.35 -15.45 -13.34
C GLU A 22 -9.05 -15.23 -11.99
N LEU A 23 -10.08 -14.36 -11.98
CA LEU A 23 -10.90 -14.08 -10.79
C LEU A 23 -11.48 -15.34 -10.13
N THR A 24 -11.86 -16.33 -10.95
CA THR A 24 -12.41 -17.64 -10.53
C THR A 24 -11.40 -18.51 -9.79
N ARG A 25 -10.09 -18.23 -9.95
CA ARG A 25 -8.98 -19.00 -9.35
C ARG A 25 -8.57 -18.47 -7.98
N ILE A 26 -9.07 -17.28 -7.59
CA ILE A 26 -8.72 -16.67 -6.32
C ILE A 26 -9.01 -17.66 -5.19
N GLY A 27 -7.95 -17.99 -4.45
CA GLY A 27 -8.03 -18.89 -3.31
C GLY A 27 -7.75 -20.37 -3.57
N ASP A 28 -7.73 -20.79 -4.83
CA ASP A 28 -7.39 -22.17 -5.20
C ASP A 28 -5.91 -22.49 -4.86
N PRO A 29 -5.49 -23.78 -4.92
CA PRO A 29 -4.11 -24.15 -4.61
C PRO A 29 -3.05 -23.49 -5.51
N GLN A 30 -3.38 -23.15 -6.77
CA GLN A 30 -2.47 -22.45 -7.67
C GLN A 30 -2.29 -21.00 -7.23
N TRP A 31 -3.38 -20.31 -6.90
CA TRP A 31 -3.36 -18.96 -6.33
C TRP A 31 -2.61 -18.93 -4.99
N GLN A 32 -2.85 -19.89 -4.10
CA GLN A 32 -2.13 -19.97 -2.82
C GLN A 32 -0.62 -20.12 -3.00
N ARG A 33 -0.19 -20.93 -3.98
CA ARG A 33 1.23 -21.05 -4.33
C ARG A 33 1.80 -19.74 -4.86
N GLN A 34 1.08 -19.05 -5.75
CA GLN A 34 1.51 -17.76 -6.28
C GLN A 34 1.60 -16.69 -5.19
N HIS A 35 0.63 -16.64 -4.28
CA HIS A 35 0.67 -15.79 -3.09
C HIS A 35 1.96 -16.02 -2.28
N GLN A 36 2.33 -17.27 -2.00
CA GLN A 36 3.57 -17.60 -1.28
C GLN A 36 4.83 -17.18 -2.03
N TYR A 37 4.84 -17.27 -3.36
CA TYR A 37 5.98 -16.81 -4.17
C TYR A 37 6.13 -15.29 -4.09
N ILE A 38 5.03 -14.55 -4.31
CA ILE A 38 5.02 -13.09 -4.24
C ILE A 38 5.39 -12.61 -2.83
N GLU A 39 4.89 -13.28 -1.79
CA GLU A 39 5.26 -12.97 -0.41
C GLU A 39 6.76 -13.12 -0.16
N LYS A 40 7.37 -14.23 -0.57
CA LYS A 40 8.82 -14.44 -0.39
C LYS A 40 9.66 -13.48 -1.21
N LEU A 41 9.24 -13.17 -2.44
CA LEU A 41 9.87 -12.15 -3.28
C LEU A 41 9.82 -10.78 -2.60
N ASN A 42 8.66 -10.42 -2.05
CA ASN A 42 8.46 -9.20 -1.29
C ASN A 42 9.38 -9.13 -0.07
N MET A 43 9.43 -10.19 0.74
CA MET A 43 10.34 -10.28 1.88
C MET A 43 11.80 -10.09 1.48
N GLN A 44 12.22 -10.74 0.39
CA GLN A 44 13.59 -10.65 -0.09
C GLN A 44 13.92 -9.25 -0.61
N ALA A 45 13.05 -8.64 -1.41
CA ALA A 45 13.25 -7.28 -1.92
C ALA A 45 13.39 -6.27 -0.78
N VAL A 46 12.49 -6.34 0.20
CA VAL A 46 12.53 -5.53 1.42
C VAL A 46 13.82 -5.75 2.21
N LEU A 47 14.26 -7.00 2.36
CA LEU A 47 15.48 -7.34 3.09
C LEU A 47 16.73 -6.78 2.40
N SER A 48 16.81 -6.88 1.07
CA SER A 48 17.93 -6.34 0.29
C SER A 48 18.05 -4.82 0.49
N VAL A 49 16.93 -4.09 0.44
CA VAL A 49 16.90 -2.64 0.75
C VAL A 49 17.36 -2.36 2.18
N ALA A 50 16.81 -3.09 3.17
CA ALA A 50 17.10 -2.85 4.58
C ALA A 50 18.58 -3.13 4.94
N LYS A 51 19.22 -4.07 4.23
CA LYS A 51 20.64 -4.42 4.40
C LYS A 51 21.59 -3.68 3.46
N GLN A 52 21.07 -2.84 2.56
CA GLN A 52 21.86 -2.17 1.52
C GLN A 52 22.69 -3.17 0.70
N GLN A 53 22.04 -4.26 0.27
CA GLN A 53 22.63 -5.32 -0.55
C GLN A 53 22.12 -5.22 -1.99
N ASP A 54 22.80 -5.91 -2.91
CA ASP A 54 22.37 -6.00 -4.31
C ASP A 54 20.91 -6.49 -4.43
N GLU A 55 20.14 -5.76 -5.23
CA GLU A 55 18.71 -5.99 -5.43
C GLU A 55 18.46 -6.75 -6.74
N PHE A 56 18.41 -8.08 -6.67
CA PHE A 56 18.14 -8.92 -7.84
C PHE A 56 16.65 -9.11 -8.16
N VAL A 57 15.75 -8.91 -7.19
CA VAL A 57 14.30 -9.09 -7.39
C VAL A 57 13.73 -8.11 -8.44
N PRO A 58 14.05 -6.79 -8.39
CA PRO A 58 13.63 -5.86 -9.44
C PRO A 58 14.10 -6.27 -10.83
N GLU A 59 15.39 -6.63 -10.95
CA GLU A 59 16.00 -7.06 -12.21
C GLU A 59 15.25 -8.26 -12.81
N PHE A 60 15.00 -9.32 -12.03
CA PHE A 60 14.27 -10.49 -12.52
C PHE A 60 12.84 -10.16 -12.93
N VAL A 61 12.14 -9.30 -12.18
CA VAL A 61 10.76 -8.89 -12.51
C VAL A 61 10.71 -8.15 -13.84
N VAL A 62 11.67 -7.27 -14.10
CA VAL A 62 11.80 -6.54 -15.37
C VAL A 62 12.18 -7.50 -16.50
N ASN A 63 13.25 -8.29 -16.33
CA ASN A 63 13.77 -9.19 -17.35
C ASN A 63 12.75 -10.26 -17.81
N HIS A 64 11.88 -10.71 -16.90
CA HIS A 64 10.82 -11.67 -17.22
C HIS A 64 9.46 -11.02 -17.57
N GLY A 65 9.39 -9.68 -17.65
CA GLY A 65 8.18 -8.96 -18.03
C GLY A 65 7.00 -9.18 -17.07
N LYS A 66 7.26 -9.32 -15.76
CA LYS A 66 6.24 -9.72 -14.77
C LYS A 66 5.50 -8.56 -14.13
N LEU A 67 5.78 -7.31 -14.51
CA LEU A 67 5.06 -6.14 -14.01
C LEU A 67 3.57 -6.17 -14.38
N GLU A 68 3.23 -6.56 -15.61
CA GLU A 68 1.83 -6.73 -16.03
C GLU A 68 1.13 -7.86 -15.25
N THR A 69 1.85 -8.94 -14.96
CA THR A 69 1.32 -10.04 -14.13
C THR A 69 1.04 -9.59 -12.70
N LEU A 70 1.97 -8.85 -12.07
CA LEU A 70 1.76 -8.29 -10.74
C LEU A 70 0.63 -7.25 -10.73
N MET A 71 0.50 -6.45 -11.80
CA MET A 71 -0.61 -5.50 -11.95
C MET A 71 -1.96 -6.24 -12.02
N HIS A 72 -2.03 -7.30 -12.82
CA HIS A 72 -3.21 -8.15 -12.91
C HIS A 72 -3.59 -8.73 -11.54
N ASP A 73 -2.63 -9.28 -10.80
CA ASP A 73 -2.86 -9.84 -9.46
C ASP A 73 -3.39 -8.79 -8.46
N LEU A 74 -2.85 -7.57 -8.51
CA LEU A 74 -3.33 -6.46 -7.68
C LEU A 74 -4.80 -6.13 -7.99
N LEU A 75 -5.13 -5.95 -9.28
CA LEU A 75 -6.43 -5.47 -9.72
C LEU A 75 -7.51 -6.55 -9.66
N VAL A 76 -7.17 -7.81 -9.94
CA VAL A 76 -8.13 -8.92 -9.79
C VAL A 76 -8.52 -9.09 -8.32
N THR A 77 -7.57 -8.90 -7.39
CA THR A 77 -7.83 -8.92 -5.95
C THR A 77 -8.65 -7.71 -5.50
N GLU A 78 -8.35 -6.50 -6.02
CA GLU A 78 -9.17 -5.30 -5.77
C GLU A 78 -10.62 -5.53 -6.23
N VAL A 79 -10.81 -6.04 -7.44
CA VAL A 79 -12.14 -6.32 -8.01
C VAL A 79 -12.87 -7.38 -7.21
N TRP A 80 -12.19 -8.47 -6.83
CA TRP A 80 -12.77 -9.49 -5.96
C TRP A 80 -13.26 -8.90 -4.63
N LYS A 81 -12.43 -8.06 -4.00
CA LYS A 81 -12.79 -7.39 -2.74
C LYS A 81 -13.94 -6.40 -2.89
N GLU A 82 -14.07 -5.72 -4.02
CA GLU A 82 -15.15 -4.75 -4.26
C GLU A 82 -16.46 -5.41 -4.70
N LYS A 83 -16.40 -6.54 -5.42
CA LYS A 83 -17.57 -7.15 -6.08
C LYS A 83 -18.04 -8.44 -5.44
N ILE A 84 -17.13 -9.28 -4.95
CA ILE A 84 -17.44 -10.62 -4.42
C ILE A 84 -17.53 -10.59 -2.90
N PHE A 85 -16.54 -10.01 -2.22
CA PHE A 85 -16.51 -10.00 -0.76
C PHE A 85 -17.80 -9.47 -0.09
N PRO A 86 -18.42 -8.35 -0.55
CA PRO A 86 -19.67 -7.86 0.04
C PRO A 86 -20.85 -8.83 -0.15
N LEU A 87 -20.90 -9.55 -1.27
CA LEU A 87 -21.93 -10.56 -1.54
C LEU A 87 -21.77 -11.76 -0.62
N MET A 88 -20.53 -12.18 -0.37
CA MET A 88 -20.21 -13.28 0.55
C MET A 88 -20.66 -12.97 1.98
N ILE A 89 -20.28 -11.81 2.53
CA ILE A 89 -20.60 -11.46 3.92
C ILE A 89 -22.07 -11.12 4.14
N SER A 90 -22.78 -10.68 3.10
CA SER A 90 -24.21 -10.34 3.17
C SER A 90 -25.11 -11.59 3.06
N ASN A 91 -24.56 -12.73 2.66
CA ASN A 91 -25.32 -13.97 2.53
C ASN A 91 -25.58 -14.59 3.91
N SER A 92 -26.86 -14.74 4.27
CA SER A 92 -27.29 -15.31 5.56
C SER A 92 -26.86 -16.75 5.80
N ASP A 93 -26.64 -17.50 4.71
CA ASP A 93 -26.26 -18.91 4.75
C ASP A 93 -24.74 -19.09 4.88
N PHE A 94 -23.96 -18.03 4.67
CA PHE A 94 -22.51 -18.06 4.79
C PHE A 94 -22.06 -17.91 6.25
N LYS A 95 -21.75 -19.04 6.90
CA LYS A 95 -21.29 -19.11 8.29
C LYS A 95 -19.97 -19.86 8.38
N PRO A 96 -18.84 -19.26 7.95
CA PRO A 96 -17.56 -19.93 7.94
C PRO A 96 -17.09 -20.24 9.37
N GLN A 97 -16.56 -21.44 9.59
CA GLN A 97 -15.92 -21.81 10.86
C GLN A 97 -14.58 -21.08 11.06
N VAL A 98 -13.90 -20.74 9.96
CA VAL A 98 -12.66 -19.98 9.96
C VAL A 98 -12.72 -18.90 8.87
N THR A 99 -12.34 -17.67 9.18
CA THR A 99 -12.34 -16.54 8.24
C THR A 99 -10.99 -16.33 7.56
N PHE A 100 -9.97 -17.11 7.93
CA PHE A 100 -8.59 -16.89 7.48
C PHE A 100 -8.40 -16.97 5.97
N PRO A 101 -8.92 -17.98 5.23
CA PRO A 101 -8.71 -18.02 3.78
C PRO A 101 -9.26 -16.77 3.07
N ILE A 102 -10.34 -16.19 3.60
CA ILE A 102 -10.92 -14.94 3.11
C ILE A 102 -9.99 -13.77 3.41
N TYR A 103 -9.48 -13.69 4.64
CA TYR A 103 -8.48 -12.69 5.03
C TYR A 103 -7.20 -12.80 4.20
N LEU A 104 -6.76 -14.00 3.85
CA LEU A 104 -5.56 -14.23 3.03
C LEU A 104 -5.71 -13.60 1.64
N VAL A 105 -6.91 -13.69 1.04
CA VAL A 105 -7.22 -13.00 -0.22
C VAL A 105 -7.14 -11.48 -0.04
N LEU A 106 -7.73 -10.94 1.03
CA LEU A 106 -7.63 -9.50 1.32
C LEU A 106 -6.16 -9.07 1.52
N TYR A 107 -5.38 -9.87 2.25
CA TYR A 107 -3.97 -9.60 2.55
C TYR A 107 -3.09 -9.67 1.31
N HIS A 108 -3.42 -10.53 0.35
CA HIS A 108 -2.67 -10.65 -0.90
C HIS A 108 -2.55 -9.33 -1.66
N GLU A 109 -3.60 -8.50 -1.68
CA GLU A 109 -3.53 -7.15 -2.27
C GLU A 109 -2.43 -6.29 -1.62
N ALA A 110 -2.28 -6.39 -0.29
CA ALA A 110 -1.23 -5.68 0.43
C ALA A 110 0.16 -6.27 0.15
N THR A 111 0.27 -7.59 -0.01
CA THR A 111 1.53 -8.25 -0.40
C THR A 111 2.00 -7.78 -1.78
N VAL A 112 1.10 -7.78 -2.77
CA VAL A 112 1.40 -7.35 -4.15
C VAL A 112 1.74 -5.86 -4.17
N LEU A 113 0.95 -5.02 -3.50
CA LEU A 113 1.22 -3.58 -3.44
C LEU A 113 2.54 -3.26 -2.74
N ASN A 114 2.91 -3.99 -1.67
CA ASN A 114 4.18 -3.78 -0.97
C ASN A 114 5.39 -4.17 -1.84
N LEU A 115 5.24 -5.22 -2.66
CA LEU A 115 6.26 -5.57 -3.65
C LEU A 115 6.38 -4.43 -4.67
N LEU A 116 5.27 -4.01 -5.29
CA LEU A 116 5.26 -2.90 -6.26
C LEU A 116 5.79 -1.58 -5.67
N GLU A 117 5.49 -1.29 -4.39
CA GLU A 117 6.06 -0.16 -3.65
C GLU A 117 7.59 -0.24 -3.58
N THR A 118 8.13 -1.43 -3.28
CA THR A 118 9.57 -1.64 -3.20
C THR A 118 10.23 -1.53 -4.58
N LEU A 119 9.61 -2.13 -5.60
CA LEU A 119 10.13 -2.15 -6.97
C LEU A 119 10.08 -0.76 -7.64
N SER A 120 8.97 -0.01 -7.48
CA SER A 120 8.74 1.30 -8.12
C SER A 120 9.72 2.40 -7.70
N PHE A 121 10.55 2.14 -6.68
CA PHE A 121 11.63 3.05 -6.33
C PHE A 121 12.70 3.15 -7.44
N HIS A 122 12.91 2.08 -8.19
CA HIS A 122 13.91 2.00 -9.24
C HIS A 122 13.36 2.55 -10.57
N SER A 123 14.13 3.43 -11.22
CA SER A 123 13.68 4.14 -12.43
C SER A 123 13.48 3.20 -13.62
N ASP A 124 14.30 2.17 -13.76
CA ASP A 124 14.18 1.11 -14.79
C ASP A 124 12.88 0.31 -14.65
N VAL A 125 12.44 0.06 -13.42
CA VAL A 125 11.12 -0.53 -13.15
C VAL A 125 10.00 0.43 -13.58
N VAL A 126 10.12 1.72 -13.24
CA VAL A 126 9.11 2.73 -13.61
C VAL A 126 9.00 2.88 -15.13
N GLU A 127 10.13 2.86 -15.85
CA GLU A 127 10.17 2.83 -17.30
C GLU A 127 9.51 1.56 -17.86
N SER A 128 9.83 0.40 -17.28
CA SER A 128 9.30 -0.91 -17.69
C SER A 128 7.81 -1.12 -17.41
N LEU A 129 7.19 -0.28 -16.57
CA LEU A 129 5.73 -0.31 -16.37
C LEU A 129 4.96 0.06 -17.64
N GLY A 130 5.54 0.85 -18.55
CA GLY A 130 4.89 1.23 -19.81
C GLY A 130 3.44 1.69 -19.62
N GLU A 131 2.49 1.01 -20.29
CA GLU A 131 1.06 1.33 -20.22
C GLU A 131 0.37 0.88 -18.93
N VAL A 132 0.87 -0.18 -18.27
CA VAL A 132 0.27 -0.64 -17.00
C VAL A 132 0.50 0.34 -15.85
N ALA A 133 1.35 1.35 -16.04
CA ALA A 133 1.46 2.50 -15.14
C ALA A 133 0.11 3.25 -15.00
N LEU A 134 -0.71 3.30 -16.06
CA LEU A 134 -2.03 3.95 -16.03
C LEU A 134 -2.95 3.26 -15.02
N ASP A 135 -2.98 1.93 -15.03
CA ASP A 135 -3.76 1.12 -14.09
C ASP A 135 -3.27 1.30 -12.64
N LEU A 136 -1.94 1.40 -12.43
CA LEU A 136 -1.37 1.63 -11.09
C LEU A 136 -1.73 3.00 -10.54
N ILE A 137 -1.63 4.04 -11.37
CA ILE A 137 -2.06 5.41 -11.03
C ILE A 137 -3.54 5.40 -10.68
N ASP A 138 -4.38 4.76 -11.48
CA ASP A 138 -5.81 4.63 -11.23
C ASP A 138 -6.14 3.93 -9.91
N TYR A 139 -5.43 2.84 -9.62
CA TYR A 139 -5.53 2.10 -8.37
C TYR A 139 -5.16 3.00 -7.19
N CYS A 140 -4.00 3.64 -7.23
CA CYS A 140 -3.55 4.54 -6.17
C CYS A 140 -4.53 5.70 -5.96
N HIS A 141 -5.00 6.33 -7.04
CA HIS A 141 -5.98 7.41 -6.97
C HIS A 141 -7.27 6.97 -6.25
N ARG A 142 -7.83 5.80 -6.59
CA ARG A 142 -9.04 5.28 -5.90
C ARG A 142 -8.82 5.12 -4.39
N LYS A 143 -7.65 4.64 -3.96
CA LYS A 143 -7.32 4.49 -2.53
C LYS A 143 -7.11 5.85 -1.85
N LEU A 144 -6.38 6.75 -2.49
CA LEU A 144 -6.07 8.08 -1.94
C LEU A 144 -7.30 8.98 -1.84
N VAL A 145 -8.24 8.92 -2.80
CA VAL A 145 -9.51 9.63 -2.72
C VAL A 145 -10.35 9.12 -1.54
N LYS A 146 -10.41 7.81 -1.33
CA LYS A 146 -11.10 7.23 -0.15
C LYS A 146 -10.46 7.73 1.16
N LEU A 147 -9.13 7.87 1.19
CA LEU A 147 -8.37 8.40 2.33
C LEU A 147 -8.65 9.88 2.60
N THR A 148 -8.86 10.71 1.57
CA THR A 148 -9.14 12.15 1.75
C THR A 148 -10.61 12.45 2.05
N GLN A 149 -11.53 11.62 1.58
CA GLN A 149 -12.98 11.83 1.77
C GLN A 149 -13.50 11.35 3.13
N SER A 150 -12.84 10.37 3.75
CA SER A 150 -13.37 9.70 4.93
C SER A 150 -12.71 10.16 6.21
N GLY A 151 -13.36 11.07 6.95
CA GLY A 151 -13.10 11.21 8.40
C GLY A 151 -13.21 9.85 9.13
N SER A 152 -14.05 8.93 8.60
CA SER A 152 -14.21 7.54 9.05
C SER A 152 -12.95 6.66 8.90
N MET A 153 -12.07 6.88 7.92
CA MET A 153 -10.84 6.07 7.79
C MET A 153 -9.83 6.41 8.89
N LEU A 154 -9.85 7.66 9.39
CA LEU A 154 -9.06 8.06 10.55
C LEU A 154 -9.60 7.43 11.84
N GLU A 155 -10.92 7.26 11.95
CA GLU A 155 -11.53 6.48 13.04
C GLU A 155 -11.14 4.99 12.97
N ASP A 156 -11.06 4.41 11.77
CA ASP A 156 -10.56 3.03 11.58
C ASP A 156 -9.08 2.89 11.99
N GLY A 157 -8.24 3.90 11.72
CA GLY A 157 -6.88 3.98 12.25
C GLY A 157 -6.85 3.97 13.79
N LEU A 158 -7.78 4.68 14.43
CA LEU A 158 -7.95 4.71 15.89
C LEU A 158 -8.40 3.34 16.44
N LEU A 159 -9.25 2.62 15.71
CA LEU A 159 -9.69 1.26 16.06
C LEU A 159 -8.53 0.25 15.99
N SER A 160 -7.61 0.39 15.03
CA SER A 160 -6.39 -0.43 14.95
C SER A 160 -5.51 -0.26 16.19
N VAL A 161 -5.36 0.97 16.69
CA VAL A 161 -4.64 1.27 17.95
C VAL A 161 -5.29 0.56 19.15
N ARG A 162 -6.64 0.61 19.26
CA ARG A 162 -7.40 -0.01 20.35
C ARG A 162 -7.29 -1.54 20.37
N SER A 163 -7.23 -2.18 19.20
CA SER A 163 -7.07 -3.64 19.13
C SER A 163 -5.73 -4.12 19.68
N LYS A 164 -4.65 -3.33 19.51
CA LYS A 164 -3.33 -3.67 20.05
C LYS A 164 -3.27 -3.54 21.57
N THR A 165 -3.94 -2.54 22.16
CA THR A 165 -3.97 -2.34 23.63
C THR A 165 -4.81 -3.39 24.36
N ASN A 166 -5.88 -3.90 23.74
CA ASN A 166 -6.77 -4.89 24.37
C ASN A 166 -6.30 -6.35 24.23
N SER A 167 -5.27 -6.61 23.42
CA SER A 167 -4.66 -7.95 23.27
C SER A 167 -3.95 -8.48 24.53
N GLY A 168 -3.83 -7.65 25.58
CA GLY A 168 -3.31 -8.02 26.90
C GLY A 168 -4.35 -8.41 27.96
N LEU A 169 -5.65 -8.17 27.72
CA LEU A 169 -6.71 -8.33 28.72
C LEU A 169 -8.04 -8.77 28.07
N SER A 170 -8.15 -10.05 27.72
CA SER A 170 -9.46 -10.71 27.62
C SER A 170 -9.29 -12.21 27.84
N GLY A 171 -9.36 -12.58 29.13
CA GLY A 171 -9.72 -13.93 29.54
C GLY A 171 -11.25 -14.06 29.52
N GLU A 172 -11.69 -15.21 29.01
CA GLU A 172 -12.91 -15.94 29.40
C GLU A 172 -14.26 -15.23 29.22
N ASN A 173 -15.00 -15.62 28.17
CA ASN A 173 -16.33 -16.25 28.24
C ASN A 173 -17.05 -16.15 26.88
N GLU A 174 -16.91 -17.15 26.02
CA GLU A 174 -17.70 -17.28 24.78
C GLU A 174 -18.68 -18.46 24.89
N THR A 175 -19.93 -18.16 25.21
CA THR A 175 -21.06 -19.07 24.97
C THR A 175 -22.19 -18.32 24.26
N GLY A 176 -22.17 -18.40 22.93
CA GLY A 176 -23.28 -18.02 22.04
C GLY A 176 -22.95 -16.93 21.03
N ASP A 177 -22.94 -17.28 19.73
CA ASP A 177 -22.81 -16.41 18.54
C ASP A 177 -21.38 -16.09 18.01
N SER A 178 -20.48 -17.08 18.09
CA SER A 178 -19.08 -17.01 17.61
C SER A 178 -18.95 -16.61 16.12
N ALA A 179 -19.79 -17.12 15.21
CA ALA A 179 -19.66 -16.85 13.76
C ALA A 179 -19.98 -15.39 13.37
N ARG A 180 -20.98 -14.77 14.02
CA ARG A 180 -21.32 -13.36 13.80
C ARG A 180 -20.22 -12.43 14.33
N SER A 181 -19.59 -12.82 15.44
CA SER A 181 -18.38 -12.17 15.96
C SER A 181 -17.21 -12.28 14.97
N SER A 182 -16.95 -13.47 14.41
CA SER A 182 -15.86 -13.70 13.45
C SER A 182 -15.98 -12.92 12.14
N LEU A 183 -17.19 -12.79 11.57
CA LEU A 183 -17.41 -11.98 10.37
C LEU A 183 -17.26 -10.47 10.65
N SER A 184 -17.71 -10.01 11.82
CA SER A 184 -17.48 -8.63 12.26
C SER A 184 -15.99 -8.33 12.45
N GLU A 185 -15.21 -9.28 12.99
CA GLU A 185 -13.75 -9.15 13.12
C GLU A 185 -13.08 -9.09 11.74
N LEU A 186 -13.50 -9.94 10.79
CA LEU A 186 -12.99 -9.93 9.42
C LEU A 186 -13.26 -8.59 8.73
N GLU A 187 -14.45 -8.01 8.90
CA GLU A 187 -14.75 -6.67 8.39
C GLU A 187 -13.85 -5.59 9.00
N GLN A 188 -13.58 -5.67 10.31
CA GLN A 188 -12.68 -4.74 10.98
C GLN A 188 -11.24 -4.88 10.45
N GLN A 189 -10.76 -6.11 10.29
CA GLN A 189 -9.46 -6.41 9.69
C GLN A 189 -9.36 -5.86 8.27
N ARG A 190 -10.42 -6.02 7.45
CA ARG A 190 -10.50 -5.44 6.11
C ARG A 190 -10.38 -3.92 6.14
N ARG A 191 -11.11 -3.22 7.02
CA ARG A 191 -11.04 -1.75 7.12
C ARG A 191 -9.66 -1.26 7.53
N SER A 192 -9.03 -1.91 8.52
CA SER A 192 -7.65 -1.60 8.91
C SER A 192 -6.68 -1.79 7.72
N LEU A 193 -6.83 -2.88 6.97
CA LEU A 193 -5.99 -3.15 5.81
C LEU A 193 -6.19 -2.12 4.69
N GLU A 194 -7.43 -1.67 4.43
CA GLU A 194 -7.71 -0.62 3.45
C GLU A 194 -7.02 0.69 3.79
N PHE A 195 -6.98 1.05 5.08
CA PHE A 195 -6.25 2.23 5.54
C PHE A 195 -4.74 2.09 5.27
N GLU A 196 -4.15 0.94 5.61
CA GLU A 196 -2.73 0.67 5.36
C GLU A 196 -2.40 0.67 3.85
N LEU A 197 -3.24 0.06 3.02
CA LEU A 197 -3.14 0.10 1.56
C LEU A 197 -3.19 1.53 1.03
N ALA A 198 -4.06 2.38 1.58
CA ALA A 198 -4.14 3.77 1.17
C ALA A 198 -2.89 4.57 1.55
N LEU A 199 -2.31 4.35 2.73
CA LEU A 199 -1.02 4.94 3.10
C LEU A 199 0.11 4.45 2.19
N LYS A 200 0.11 3.17 1.80
CA LYS A 200 1.07 2.63 0.80
C LYS A 200 0.87 3.23 -0.59
N CYS A 201 -0.35 3.57 -0.97
CA CYS A 201 -0.59 4.27 -2.23
C CYS A 201 0.04 5.66 -2.26
N VAL A 202 0.29 6.29 -1.10
CA VAL A 202 1.06 7.54 -1.02
C VAL A 202 2.50 7.32 -1.45
N THR A 203 3.15 6.27 -0.94
CA THR A 203 4.56 5.97 -1.26
C THR A 203 4.71 5.49 -2.69
N VAL A 204 3.84 4.59 -3.17
CA VAL A 204 3.83 4.15 -4.58
C VAL A 204 3.67 5.34 -5.52
N SER A 205 2.66 6.19 -5.26
CA SER A 205 2.42 7.40 -6.06
C SER A 205 3.61 8.36 -6.03
N SER A 206 4.23 8.53 -4.85
CA SER A 206 5.45 9.33 -4.71
C SER A 206 6.58 8.77 -5.56
N ASN A 207 6.87 7.46 -5.47
CA ASN A 207 7.95 6.82 -6.22
C ASN A 207 7.77 6.98 -7.74
N LEU A 208 6.54 6.79 -8.25
CA LEU A 208 6.22 6.99 -9.66
C LEU A 208 6.49 8.44 -10.07
N LEU A 209 6.00 9.41 -9.29
CA LEU A 209 6.09 10.82 -9.62
C LEU A 209 7.50 11.38 -9.46
N THR A 210 8.28 10.91 -8.48
CA THR A 210 9.70 11.28 -8.34
C THR A 210 10.55 10.77 -9.49
N ASN A 211 10.11 9.68 -10.13
CA ASN A 211 10.67 9.15 -11.36
C ASN A 211 9.91 9.66 -12.61
N SER A 212 9.41 10.90 -12.58
CA SER A 212 8.58 11.52 -13.64
C SER A 212 9.18 11.37 -15.05
N LYS A 213 10.51 11.48 -15.17
CA LYS A 213 11.25 11.33 -16.44
C LYS A 213 11.17 9.93 -17.05
N SER A 214 10.96 8.90 -16.22
CA SER A 214 10.85 7.50 -16.63
C SER A 214 9.39 7.11 -16.92
N LEU A 215 8.41 7.94 -16.54
CA LEU A 215 7.01 7.68 -16.83
C LEU A 215 6.67 8.03 -18.28
N SER A 216 5.74 7.25 -18.85
CA SER A 216 5.17 7.61 -20.14
C SER A 216 4.41 8.95 -20.05
N LEU A 217 4.36 9.65 -21.18
CA LEU A 217 3.62 10.90 -21.32
C LEU A 217 2.14 10.76 -20.88
N SER A 218 1.51 9.64 -21.26
CA SER A 218 0.13 9.32 -20.89
C SER A 218 -0.02 9.14 -19.39
N ALA A 219 0.89 8.41 -18.75
CA ALA A 219 0.88 8.21 -17.29
C ALA A 219 1.04 9.53 -16.53
N LEU A 220 2.01 10.36 -16.93
CA LEU A 220 2.22 11.66 -16.29
C LEU A 220 1.02 12.59 -16.48
N THR A 221 0.42 12.63 -17.68
CA THR A 221 -0.78 13.44 -17.97
C THR A 221 -1.97 12.96 -17.15
N ARG A 222 -2.13 11.65 -16.99
CA ARG A 222 -3.21 11.04 -16.19
C ARG A 222 -3.09 11.38 -14.71
N ALA A 223 -1.88 11.29 -14.14
CA ALA A 223 -1.64 11.70 -12.76
C ALA A 223 -1.88 13.20 -12.55
N LEU A 224 -1.36 14.07 -13.42
CA LEU A 224 -1.42 15.51 -13.24
C LEU A 224 -2.78 16.15 -13.56
N ASN A 225 -3.44 15.72 -14.63
CA ASN A 225 -4.61 16.41 -15.17
C ASN A 225 -5.92 15.63 -15.04
N VAL A 226 -5.89 14.30 -15.16
CA VAL A 226 -7.10 13.47 -15.00
C VAL A 226 -7.43 13.29 -13.52
N HIS A 227 -6.44 12.89 -12.72
CA HIS A 227 -6.62 12.61 -11.29
C HIS A 227 -6.15 13.71 -10.35
N ASP A 228 -5.51 14.74 -10.88
CA ASP A 228 -5.10 15.94 -10.14
C ASP A 228 -4.29 15.63 -8.86
N TYR A 229 -3.24 14.81 -9.03
CA TYR A 229 -2.35 14.44 -7.94
C TYR A 229 -1.76 15.64 -7.17
N PRO A 230 -1.45 16.80 -7.78
CA PRO A 230 -1.02 17.98 -7.02
C PRO A 230 -2.04 18.40 -5.96
N LEU A 231 -3.33 18.47 -6.28
CA LEU A 231 -4.38 18.85 -5.31
C LEU A 231 -4.67 17.71 -4.32
N LEU A 232 -4.62 16.46 -4.79
CA LEU A 232 -4.79 15.30 -3.93
C LEU A 232 -3.71 15.24 -2.84
N PHE A 233 -2.45 15.43 -3.22
CA PHE A 233 -1.32 15.45 -2.29
C PHE A 233 -1.35 16.68 -1.38
N ALA A 234 -1.74 17.84 -1.90
CA ALA A 234 -1.94 19.02 -1.06
C ALA A 234 -3.05 18.80 -0.01
N SER A 235 -4.12 18.09 -0.36
CA SER A 235 -5.17 17.70 0.58
C SER A 235 -4.66 16.74 1.66
N LEU A 236 -3.73 15.83 1.33
CA LEU A 236 -3.09 14.96 2.33
C LEU A 236 -2.23 15.75 3.32
N ILE A 237 -1.56 16.83 2.90
CA ILE A 237 -0.82 17.73 3.81
C ILE A 237 -1.77 18.49 4.75
N GLU A 238 -2.95 18.87 4.28
CA GLU A 238 -3.97 19.49 5.13
C GLU A 238 -4.52 18.48 6.18
N LEU A 239 -4.83 17.26 5.74
CA LEU A 239 -5.46 16.23 6.57
C LEU A 239 -4.48 15.51 7.53
N ARG A 240 -3.23 15.31 7.11
CA ARG A 240 -2.18 14.54 7.80
C ARG A 240 -2.67 13.18 8.34
N PRO A 241 -3.11 12.25 7.47
CA PRO A 241 -3.72 10.98 7.91
C PRO A 241 -2.79 10.05 8.70
N TRP A 242 -1.48 10.30 8.68
CA TRP A 242 -0.46 9.61 9.46
C TRP A 242 -0.24 10.19 10.87
N LYS A 243 -0.99 11.22 11.27
CA LYS A 243 -0.98 11.77 12.63
C LYS A 243 -2.37 11.66 13.23
N LEU A 244 -2.46 11.18 14.46
CA LEU A 244 -3.73 10.95 15.13
C LEU A 244 -3.68 11.34 16.61
N ARG A 245 -4.72 12.02 17.08
CA ARG A 245 -4.88 12.39 18.49
C ARG A 245 -6.11 11.70 19.04
N HIS A 246 -5.95 10.97 20.13
CA HIS A 246 -7.07 10.28 20.76
C HIS A 246 -8.06 11.29 21.35
N PRO A 247 -9.36 11.24 20.98
CA PRO A 247 -10.33 12.26 21.39
C PRO A 247 -10.51 12.37 22.90
N SER A 248 -10.46 11.26 23.65
CA SER A 248 -10.76 11.27 25.09
C SER A 248 -9.53 11.38 26.00
N THR A 249 -8.37 10.92 25.54
CA THR A 249 -7.15 10.90 26.39
C THR A 249 -6.15 11.97 25.98
N GLY A 250 -6.32 12.59 24.80
CA GLY A 250 -5.37 13.53 24.23
C GLY A 250 -4.06 12.89 23.75
N GLN A 251 -3.91 11.56 23.89
CA GLN A 251 -2.69 10.85 23.49
C GLN A 251 -2.44 11.00 21.98
N CYS A 252 -1.20 11.35 21.66
CA CYS A 252 -0.74 11.56 20.30
C CYS A 252 -0.11 10.28 19.72
N TYR A 253 -0.40 10.04 18.45
CA TYR A 253 0.10 8.92 17.67
C TYR A 253 0.61 9.39 16.31
N GLN A 254 1.67 8.74 15.83
CA GLN A 254 2.19 8.87 14.47
C GLN A 254 2.30 7.50 13.82
N TYR A 255 2.04 7.44 12.52
CA TYR A 255 2.20 6.21 11.74
C TYR A 255 3.63 6.13 11.19
N VAL A 256 4.42 5.21 11.75
CA VAL A 256 5.85 5.02 11.46
C VAL A 256 6.13 3.53 11.33
N ASP A 257 6.90 3.14 10.31
CA ASP A 257 7.29 1.75 10.02
C ASP A 257 6.10 0.77 9.96
N ASN A 258 5.06 1.13 9.19
CA ASN A 258 3.82 0.35 9.03
C ASN A 258 3.03 0.15 10.35
N GLY A 259 3.19 1.05 11.34
CA GLY A 259 2.45 0.95 12.59
C GLY A 259 2.22 2.28 13.29
N TRP A 260 1.14 2.35 14.06
CA TRP A 260 0.89 3.45 14.98
C TRP A 260 1.83 3.38 16.18
N GLN A 261 2.56 4.47 16.42
CA GLN A 261 3.46 4.65 17.56
C GLN A 261 2.99 5.84 18.40
N THR A 262 3.09 5.69 19.71
CA THR A 262 2.75 6.74 20.66
C THR A 262 3.89 7.76 20.71
N VAL A 263 3.57 9.04 20.55
CA VAL A 263 4.55 10.14 20.58
C VAL A 263 4.16 11.20 21.60
N ASP A 264 5.12 12.02 22.01
CA ASP A 264 4.86 13.17 22.85
C ASP A 264 4.27 14.35 22.04
N GLN A 265 3.88 15.42 22.75
CA GLN A 265 3.25 16.58 22.12
C GLN A 265 4.20 17.40 21.25
N ALA A 266 5.49 17.45 21.59
CA ALA A 266 6.48 18.18 20.82
C ALA A 266 6.74 17.46 19.50
N GLU A 267 7.03 16.16 19.54
CA GLU A 267 7.21 15.29 18.39
C GLU A 267 5.95 15.22 17.51
N PHE A 268 4.76 15.19 18.11
CA PHE A 268 3.51 15.26 17.35
C PHE A 268 3.42 16.53 16.48
N ASN A 269 3.79 17.67 17.05
CA ASN A 269 3.68 18.98 16.41
C ASN A 269 4.78 19.23 15.37
N SER A 270 6.04 18.93 15.70
CA SER A 270 7.19 19.27 14.85
C SER A 270 7.76 18.10 14.05
N GLY A 271 7.50 16.85 14.45
CA GLY A 271 8.06 15.67 13.80
C GLY A 271 7.46 15.43 12.42
N ILE A 272 8.32 15.25 11.42
CA ILE A 272 7.93 14.86 10.07
C ILE A 272 8.11 13.35 9.93
N VAL A 273 7.01 12.65 9.68
CA VAL A 273 7.09 11.22 9.38
C VAL A 273 7.46 11.00 7.91
N LYS A 274 8.00 9.83 7.60
CA LYS A 274 8.41 9.47 6.24
C LYS A 274 7.32 9.67 5.18
N LEU A 275 6.06 9.32 5.50
CA LEU A 275 4.92 9.52 4.61
C LEU A 275 4.72 10.99 4.23
N GLU A 276 4.86 11.91 5.20
CA GLU A 276 4.77 13.35 4.95
C GLU A 276 5.93 13.81 4.06
N GLY A 277 7.13 13.28 4.28
CA GLY A 277 8.29 13.50 3.42
C GLY A 277 8.05 13.06 1.96
N CYS A 278 7.46 11.88 1.75
CA CYS A 278 7.09 11.39 0.41
C CYS A 278 6.07 12.32 -0.27
N VAL A 279 5.03 12.76 0.45
CA VAL A 279 4.05 13.71 -0.10
C VAL A 279 4.71 15.02 -0.51
N TRP A 280 5.59 15.55 0.34
CA TRP A 280 6.33 16.77 0.04
C TRP A 280 7.28 16.62 -1.15
N LEU A 281 7.97 15.49 -1.25
CA LEU A 281 8.88 15.21 -2.36
C LEU A 281 8.12 15.09 -3.70
N ALA A 282 6.98 14.41 -3.72
CA ALA A 282 6.13 14.34 -4.90
C ALA A 282 5.53 15.70 -5.28
N LEU A 283 5.10 16.50 -4.30
CA LEU A 283 4.63 17.88 -4.55
C LEU A 283 5.75 18.77 -5.11
N TYR A 284 6.96 18.66 -4.56
CA TYR A 284 8.13 19.36 -5.07
C TYR A 284 8.35 18.99 -6.55
N GLU A 285 8.40 17.71 -6.87
CA GLU A 285 8.65 17.24 -8.23
C GLU A 285 7.55 17.71 -9.20
N MET A 286 6.27 17.50 -8.88
CA MET A 286 5.16 17.90 -9.74
C MET A 286 5.07 19.41 -9.98
N LEU A 287 5.45 20.23 -8.99
CA LEU A 287 5.30 21.70 -9.05
C LEU A 287 6.55 22.45 -9.49
N THR A 288 7.73 21.82 -9.43
CA THR A 288 9.01 22.47 -9.77
C THR A 288 9.67 21.88 -11.02
N ASN A 289 9.39 20.62 -11.37
CA ASN A 289 9.92 20.02 -12.60
C ASN A 289 9.31 20.69 -13.83
N SER A 290 10.16 21.12 -14.76
CA SER A 290 9.75 21.85 -15.97
C SER A 290 8.82 21.06 -16.89
N GLU A 291 8.94 19.73 -16.94
CA GLU A 291 8.05 18.87 -17.72
C GLU A 291 6.66 18.81 -17.10
N CYS A 292 6.59 18.61 -15.78
CA CYS A 292 5.33 18.62 -15.04
C CYS A 292 4.63 19.99 -15.16
N GLN A 293 5.37 21.09 -15.00
CA GLN A 293 4.85 22.46 -15.12
C GLN A 293 4.27 22.75 -16.51
N ARG A 294 4.90 22.25 -17.58
CA ARG A 294 4.37 22.42 -18.95
C ARG A 294 3.06 21.68 -19.16
N LYS A 295 2.90 20.51 -18.54
CA LYS A 295 1.72 19.65 -18.72
C LYS A 295 0.55 20.02 -17.80
N TYR A 296 0.84 20.42 -16.57
CA TYR A 296 -0.17 20.64 -15.56
C TYR A 296 -1.01 21.89 -15.87
N GLU A 297 -2.30 21.70 -16.09
CA GLU A 297 -3.23 22.79 -16.35
C GLU A 297 -3.48 23.60 -15.07
N MET A 298 -2.81 24.75 -14.95
CA MET A 298 -2.98 25.63 -13.80
C MET A 298 -4.25 26.49 -13.94
N THR A 299 -5.33 26.10 -13.26
CA THR A 299 -6.54 26.93 -13.14
C THR A 299 -6.46 27.87 -11.93
N ASN A 300 -7.29 28.90 -11.87
CA ASN A 300 -7.39 29.77 -10.69
C ASN A 300 -7.77 28.98 -9.42
N TYR A 301 -8.64 27.98 -9.55
CA TYR A 301 -9.01 27.10 -8.44
C TYR A 301 -7.79 26.31 -7.94
N ARG A 302 -7.07 25.63 -8.84
CA ARG A 302 -5.87 24.86 -8.53
C ARG A 302 -4.80 25.72 -7.89
N LYS A 303 -4.50 26.88 -8.47
CA LYS A 303 -3.56 27.88 -7.92
C LYS A 303 -3.94 28.23 -6.47
N ASN A 304 -5.18 28.68 -6.24
CA ASN A 304 -5.61 29.12 -4.92
C ASN A 304 -5.56 28.01 -3.87
N PHE A 305 -5.85 26.76 -4.27
CA PHE A 305 -5.73 25.62 -3.39
C PHE A 305 -4.27 25.32 -3.04
N LEU A 306 -3.38 25.24 -4.03
CA LEU A 306 -1.95 24.98 -3.83
C LEU A 306 -1.25 26.07 -3.00
N LEU A 307 -1.69 27.33 -3.11
CA LEU A 307 -1.14 28.43 -2.30
C LEU A 307 -1.37 28.27 -0.79
N LYS A 308 -2.29 27.39 -0.37
CA LYS A 308 -2.47 27.06 1.05
C LYS A 308 -1.28 26.29 1.61
N LEU A 309 -0.52 25.55 0.79
CA LEU A 309 0.68 24.83 1.22
C LEU A 309 1.72 25.73 1.91
N ARG A 310 1.72 27.03 1.59
CA ARG A 310 2.62 28.02 2.21
C ARG A 310 2.52 28.03 3.74
N SER A 311 1.33 27.86 4.31
CA SER A 311 1.16 27.83 5.79
C SER A 311 1.77 26.57 6.42
N HIS A 312 1.99 25.51 5.63
CA HIS A 312 2.60 24.27 6.08
C HIS A 312 4.13 24.26 5.93
N LEU A 313 4.71 25.19 5.16
CA LEU A 313 6.15 25.34 4.92
C LEU A 313 6.80 26.36 5.87
N HIS A 314 6.65 26.13 7.19
CA HIS A 314 7.28 26.94 8.22
C HIS A 314 8.73 26.52 8.49
N GLU A 315 9.50 27.32 9.24
CA GLU A 315 10.93 27.13 9.47
C GLU A 315 11.29 25.72 9.94
N THR A 316 10.57 25.16 10.91
CA THR A 316 10.79 23.79 11.40
C THR A 316 10.70 22.71 10.32
N VAL A 317 9.82 22.88 9.33
CA VAL A 317 9.69 21.96 8.20
C VAL A 317 10.82 22.16 7.21
N LEU A 318 11.21 23.41 6.94
CA LEU A 318 12.30 23.74 6.03
C LEU A 318 13.67 23.38 6.62
N ASP A 319 13.83 23.39 7.94
CA ASP A 319 15.05 22.94 8.61
C ASP A 319 15.23 21.42 8.47
N GLN A 320 14.12 20.67 8.58
CA GLN A 320 14.13 19.20 8.41
C GLN A 320 14.16 18.78 6.93
N LEU A 321 13.52 19.53 6.05
CA LEU A 321 13.38 19.26 4.61
C LEU A 321 13.82 20.49 3.79
N SER A 322 15.12 20.80 3.83
CA SER A 322 15.68 22.00 3.20
C SER A 322 15.51 22.06 1.68
N PHE A 323 15.30 20.92 1.02
CA PHE A 323 14.96 20.85 -0.40
C PHE A 323 13.60 21.50 -0.74
N LEU A 324 12.76 21.82 0.25
CA LEU A 324 11.47 22.50 0.03
C LEU A 324 11.58 24.03 -0.06
N VAL A 325 12.76 24.61 0.19
CA VAL A 325 12.97 26.07 0.08
C VAL A 325 12.62 26.58 -1.33
N PRO A 326 13.05 25.95 -2.45
CA PRO A 326 12.65 26.36 -3.79
C PRO A 326 11.14 26.23 -4.04
N LEU A 327 10.49 25.19 -3.49
CA LEU A 327 9.04 25.03 -3.61
C LEU A 327 8.30 26.18 -2.91
N ARG A 328 8.73 26.57 -1.70
CA ARG A 328 8.18 27.73 -0.99
C ARG A 328 8.31 29.00 -1.83
N GLN A 329 9.49 29.25 -2.40
CA GLN A 329 9.72 30.41 -3.26
C GLN A 329 8.86 30.37 -4.52
N GLY A 330 8.71 29.20 -5.15
CA GLY A 330 7.85 28.99 -6.31
C GLY A 330 6.37 29.30 -6.02
N LEU A 331 5.88 28.89 -4.84
CA LEU A 331 4.52 29.21 -4.39
C LEU A 331 4.33 30.72 -4.15
N GLU A 332 5.31 31.41 -3.58
CA GLU A 332 5.23 32.88 -3.41
C GLU A 332 5.22 33.59 -4.78
N HIS A 333 6.04 33.14 -5.72
CA HIS A 333 6.03 33.68 -7.08
C HIS A 333 4.70 33.41 -7.80
N MET A 334 4.16 32.19 -7.67
CA MET A 334 2.86 31.81 -8.21
C MET A 334 1.73 32.69 -7.67
N ALA A 335 1.80 33.14 -6.42
CA ALA A 335 0.79 34.04 -5.84
C ALA A 335 0.66 35.34 -6.64
N LEU A 336 1.78 35.87 -7.15
CA LEU A 336 1.87 37.14 -7.86
C LEU A 336 1.43 37.06 -9.34
N LEU A 337 1.47 35.88 -9.94
CA LEU A 337 1.20 35.68 -11.36
C LEU A 337 -0.21 35.16 -11.62
N GLU A 338 -0.95 35.72 -12.58
CA GLU A 338 -2.17 35.06 -13.05
C GLU A 338 -1.83 33.80 -13.86
N PRO A 339 -2.60 32.70 -13.71
CA PRO A 339 -2.39 31.53 -14.54
C PRO A 339 -2.59 31.88 -16.02
N ALA A 340 -1.63 31.51 -16.86
CA ALA A 340 -1.75 31.70 -18.30
C ALA A 340 -2.94 30.87 -18.84
N PRO A 341 -3.65 31.35 -19.89
CA PRO A 341 -4.69 30.56 -20.54
C PRO A 341 -4.10 29.26 -21.07
N TYR A 342 -4.57 28.13 -20.54
CA TYR A 342 -4.08 26.82 -20.91
C TYR A 342 -4.45 26.49 -22.35
N LYS A 343 -3.46 26.05 -23.14
CA LYS A 343 -3.68 25.53 -24.48
C LYS A 343 -3.75 24.01 -24.38
N LYS A 344 -4.98 23.48 -24.46
CA LYS A 344 -5.20 22.03 -24.47
C LYS A 344 -4.49 21.42 -25.67
N GLU A 345 -3.38 20.74 -25.44
CA GLU A 345 -2.74 19.91 -26.46
C GLU A 345 -3.65 18.71 -26.74
N LEU A 346 -3.86 18.40 -28.02
CA LEU A 346 -4.60 17.21 -28.42
C LEU A 346 -3.73 15.99 -28.12
N LEU A 347 -3.94 15.39 -26.96
CA LEU A 347 -3.32 14.14 -26.57
C LEU A 347 -4.30 13.00 -26.82
N LEU A 348 -3.86 11.97 -27.55
CA LEU A 348 -4.60 10.72 -27.63
C LEU A 348 -4.45 10.01 -26.28
N GLU A 349 -5.50 10.03 -25.46
CA GLU A 349 -5.48 9.42 -24.14
C GLU A 349 -5.51 7.90 -24.26
N GLN A 350 -4.45 7.25 -23.77
CA GLN A 350 -4.44 5.80 -23.55
C GLN A 350 -5.29 5.50 -22.31
N LEU A 351 -6.11 4.45 -22.41
CA LEU A 351 -6.98 4.02 -21.33
C LEU A 351 -6.33 2.86 -20.56
N PRO A 352 -6.50 2.79 -19.23
CA PRO A 352 -6.09 1.63 -18.46
C PRO A 352 -6.92 0.41 -18.87
N GLU A 353 -6.24 -0.68 -19.24
CA GLU A 353 -6.87 -1.84 -19.88
C GLU A 353 -7.07 -2.99 -18.89
N VAL A 354 -6.16 -3.18 -17.92
CA VAL A 354 -6.13 -4.41 -17.11
C VAL A 354 -7.40 -4.53 -16.27
N ARG A 355 -7.73 -3.48 -15.50
CA ARG A 355 -8.96 -3.52 -14.67
C ARG A 355 -10.22 -3.52 -15.51
N ALA A 356 -10.23 -2.82 -16.64
CA ALA A 356 -11.37 -2.77 -17.55
C ALA A 356 -11.67 -4.16 -18.14
N ALA A 357 -10.64 -4.86 -18.61
CA ALA A 357 -10.76 -6.22 -19.14
C ALA A 357 -11.31 -7.21 -18.10
N ILE A 358 -10.88 -7.10 -16.83
CA ILE A 358 -11.44 -7.92 -15.73
C ILE A 358 -12.94 -7.64 -15.56
N LEU A 359 -13.36 -6.38 -15.51
CA LEU A 359 -14.77 -6.03 -15.36
C LEU A 359 -15.63 -6.43 -16.57
N ASP A 360 -15.11 -6.28 -17.79
CA ASP A 360 -15.84 -6.63 -19.00
C ASP A 360 -16.05 -8.15 -19.11
N LYS A 361 -15.05 -8.92 -18.67
CA LYS A 361 -15.11 -10.39 -18.65
C LYS A 361 -16.10 -10.93 -17.61
N TYR A 362 -16.18 -10.31 -16.43
CA TYR A 362 -17.05 -10.77 -15.33
C TYR A 362 -18.20 -9.78 -15.11
N GLN A 363 -19.39 -10.07 -15.64
CA GLN A 363 -20.57 -9.21 -15.49
C GLN A 363 -21.36 -9.50 -14.21
N ALA A 364 -22.29 -8.58 -13.86
CA ALA A 364 -23.14 -8.60 -12.65
C ALA A 364 -23.75 -9.99 -12.30
N ALA A 365 -24.22 -10.73 -13.30
CA ALA A 365 -24.85 -12.05 -13.12
C ALA A 365 -23.84 -13.19 -12.88
N LEU A 366 -22.57 -13.03 -13.27
CA LEU A 366 -21.52 -14.03 -13.06
C LEU A 366 -20.90 -13.93 -11.66
N TRP A 367 -20.97 -12.80 -10.95
CA TRP A 367 -20.33 -12.69 -9.62
C TRP A 367 -20.95 -13.63 -8.58
N SER A 368 -22.28 -13.87 -8.65
CA SER A 368 -22.97 -14.83 -7.78
C SER A 368 -22.61 -16.27 -8.13
N ASP A 369 -22.49 -16.58 -9.42
CA ASP A 369 -22.28 -17.94 -9.93
C ASP A 369 -20.80 -18.36 -9.86
N THR A 370 -19.87 -17.40 -9.95
CA THR A 370 -18.41 -17.59 -9.85
C THR A 370 -17.98 -18.01 -8.45
N TYR A 371 -18.74 -17.64 -7.43
CA TYR A 371 -18.44 -17.93 -6.04
C TYR A 371 -19.50 -18.86 -5.43
N ASN A 372 -19.63 -20.04 -6.03
CA ASN A 372 -20.39 -21.13 -5.42
C ASN A 372 -19.73 -21.51 -4.07
N LEU A 373 -20.55 -21.82 -3.05
CA LEU A 373 -20.09 -22.19 -1.71
C LEU A 373 -19.00 -23.28 -1.73
N ASP A 374 -19.02 -24.15 -2.75
CA ASP A 374 -18.09 -25.25 -2.96
C ASP A 374 -16.61 -24.81 -3.13
N VAL A 375 -16.35 -23.66 -3.79
CA VAL A 375 -14.98 -23.12 -3.95
C VAL A 375 -14.49 -22.56 -2.62
N LEU A 376 -15.39 -21.91 -1.87
CA LEU A 376 -15.12 -21.43 -0.51
C LEU A 376 -14.90 -22.60 0.47
N GLU A 377 -15.72 -23.65 0.40
CA GLU A 377 -15.53 -24.87 1.20
C GLU A 377 -14.21 -25.56 0.88
N ALA A 378 -13.79 -25.59 -0.39
CA ALA A 378 -12.48 -26.09 -0.80
C ALA A 378 -11.31 -25.23 -0.26
N MET A 379 -11.45 -23.90 -0.20
CA MET A 379 -10.49 -23.01 0.48
C MET A 379 -10.42 -23.22 2.00
N LEU A 380 -11.51 -23.72 2.60
CA LEU A 380 -11.68 -23.94 4.03
C LEU A 380 -11.33 -25.38 4.47
N ALA A 381 -10.93 -26.26 3.55
CA ALA A 381 -10.90 -27.71 3.76
C ALA A 381 -9.75 -28.22 4.66
N GLU A 382 -8.63 -27.49 4.79
CA GLU A 382 -7.55 -27.90 5.69
C GLU A 382 -7.08 -26.76 6.60
N PRO A 383 -7.12 -26.93 7.94
CA PRO A 383 -6.61 -25.93 8.87
C PRO A 383 -5.09 -25.76 8.68
N PRO A 384 -4.56 -24.53 8.80
CA PRO A 384 -3.13 -24.25 8.64
C PRO A 384 -2.31 -25.09 9.63
N LYS A 385 -1.08 -25.46 9.28
CA LYS A 385 -0.23 -26.29 10.13
C LYS A 385 0.62 -25.44 11.07
N CYS A 386 0.81 -25.90 12.30
CA CYS A 386 1.64 -25.26 13.29
C CYS A 386 3.10 -25.29 12.86
N ALA A 387 3.74 -24.12 12.77
CA ALA A 387 5.15 -23.99 12.37
C ALA A 387 6.12 -24.75 13.30
N ALA A 388 5.71 -24.99 14.55
CA ALA A 388 6.52 -25.71 15.53
C ALA A 388 6.34 -27.23 15.50
N CYS A 389 5.10 -27.72 15.30
CA CYS A 389 4.77 -29.14 15.51
C CYS A 389 3.96 -29.80 14.38
N GLY A 390 3.60 -29.05 13.34
CA GLY A 390 2.86 -29.56 12.18
C GLY A 390 1.37 -29.87 12.41
N ALA A 391 0.87 -29.82 13.66
CA ALA A 391 -0.54 -30.03 13.98
C ALA A 391 -1.43 -28.88 13.48
N PRO A 392 -2.74 -29.09 13.28
CA PRO A 392 -3.68 -28.02 12.97
C PRO A 392 -3.54 -26.82 13.92
N ALA A 393 -3.38 -25.64 13.33
CA ALA A 393 -3.14 -24.39 14.01
C ALA A 393 -4.42 -23.55 14.03
N VAL A 394 -4.62 -22.83 15.14
CA VAL A 394 -5.80 -21.99 15.38
C VAL A 394 -5.42 -20.59 15.85
N LYS A 395 -4.14 -20.34 16.15
CA LYS A 395 -3.64 -19.06 16.65
C LYS A 395 -2.53 -18.53 15.74
N ARG A 396 -2.54 -17.23 15.50
CA ARG A 396 -1.49 -16.52 14.74
C ARG A 396 -0.52 -15.81 15.67
N CYS A 397 0.68 -15.55 15.18
CA CYS A 397 1.58 -14.60 15.81
C CYS A 397 0.90 -13.23 15.88
N SER A 398 0.56 -12.74 17.07
CA SER A 398 -0.13 -11.44 17.24
C SER A 398 0.66 -10.23 16.72
N ARG A 399 1.96 -10.40 16.45
CA ARG A 399 2.84 -9.33 16.02
C ARG A 399 2.89 -9.17 14.49
N CYS A 400 3.29 -10.23 13.77
CA CYS A 400 3.37 -10.20 12.30
C CYS A 400 2.15 -10.78 11.59
N GLN A 401 1.27 -11.47 12.33
CA GLN A 401 0.10 -12.21 11.83
C GLN A 401 0.35 -13.27 10.75
N ASN A 402 1.62 -13.53 10.41
CA ASN A 402 2.01 -14.40 9.31
C ASN A 402 2.19 -15.88 9.72
N GLU A 403 2.75 -16.14 10.89
CA GLU A 403 3.09 -17.50 11.34
C GLU A 403 2.01 -18.14 12.22
N TRP A 404 1.79 -19.45 12.02
CA TRP A 404 0.72 -20.22 12.64
C TRP A 404 1.18 -21.15 13.76
N TYR A 405 0.39 -21.18 14.84
CA TYR A 405 0.62 -22.02 16.00
C TYR A 405 -0.68 -22.66 16.49
N CYS A 406 -0.59 -23.91 16.94
CA CYS A 406 -1.72 -24.57 17.61
C CYS A 406 -1.97 -24.00 19.01
N ARG A 407 -0.92 -23.50 19.69
CA ARG A 407 -1.01 -22.90 21.03
C ARG A 407 0.18 -21.99 21.33
N ARG A 408 0.02 -21.15 22.37
CA ARG A 408 1.04 -20.16 22.79
C ARG A 408 2.39 -20.80 23.11
N GLU A 409 2.40 -21.99 23.69
CA GLU A 409 3.64 -22.73 23.97
C GLU A 409 4.46 -23.00 22.70
N CYS A 410 3.79 -23.39 21.61
CA CYS A 410 4.44 -23.62 20.32
C CYS A 410 5.00 -22.32 19.73
N GLN A 411 4.28 -21.20 19.90
CA GLN A 411 4.77 -19.88 19.50
C GLN A 411 6.01 -19.47 20.29
N VAL A 412 5.98 -19.60 21.61
CA VAL A 412 7.12 -19.26 22.48
C VAL A 412 8.32 -20.17 22.21
N GLY A 413 8.08 -21.46 22.01
CA GLY A 413 9.14 -22.43 21.67
C GLY A 413 9.77 -22.20 20.30
N HIS A 414 8.99 -21.74 19.31
CA HIS A 414 9.49 -21.39 17.98
C HIS A 414 10.03 -19.96 17.89
N TRP A 415 9.83 -19.12 18.91
CA TRP A 415 10.09 -17.68 18.86
C TRP A 415 11.53 -17.33 18.48
N THR A 416 12.51 -18.10 18.92
CA THR A 416 13.92 -17.85 18.58
C THR A 416 14.21 -17.98 17.08
N LYS A 417 13.48 -18.85 16.37
CA LYS A 417 13.56 -19.01 14.91
C LYS A 417 12.64 -18.06 14.16
N HIS A 418 11.45 -17.80 14.70
CA HIS A 418 10.46 -16.94 14.07
C HIS A 418 10.78 -15.45 14.22
N LYS A 419 11.35 -15.00 15.35
CA LYS A 419 11.59 -13.58 15.67
C LYS A 419 12.29 -12.81 14.54
N PRO A 420 13.37 -13.31 13.89
CA PRO A 420 13.98 -12.61 12.77
C PRO A 420 13.01 -12.36 11.60
N ALA A 421 12.26 -13.39 11.19
CA ALA A 421 11.25 -13.23 10.13
C ALA A 421 10.07 -12.35 10.58
N CYS A 422 9.65 -12.47 11.85
CA CYS A 422 8.63 -11.65 12.47
C CYS A 422 9.03 -10.17 12.51
N ASP A 423 10.29 -9.88 12.85
CA ASP A 423 10.85 -8.54 12.85
C ASP A 423 10.85 -7.97 11.42
N LEU A 424 11.26 -8.74 10.39
CA LEU A 424 11.17 -8.29 8.99
C LEU A 424 9.75 -7.97 8.53
N MET A 425 8.76 -8.69 9.06
CA MET A 425 7.34 -8.51 8.73
C MET A 425 6.70 -7.30 9.43
N VAL A 426 7.27 -6.87 10.55
CA VAL A 426 6.68 -5.84 11.45
C VAL A 426 7.50 -4.55 11.46
N VAL A 427 8.78 -4.66 11.15
CA VAL A 427 9.81 -3.64 11.24
C VAL A 427 10.59 -3.72 9.94
N VAL A 428 10.21 -2.87 8.99
CA VAL A 428 11.17 -2.38 8.01
C VAL A 428 11.38 -0.91 8.36
N PRO A 429 12.42 -0.58 9.13
CA PRO A 429 12.98 0.75 9.06
C PRO A 429 13.52 0.82 7.64
N GLN A 430 12.87 1.58 6.77
CA GLN A 430 13.57 2.06 5.60
C GLN A 430 14.59 3.07 6.10
N ASN A 431 15.75 2.59 6.54
CA ASN A 431 16.98 3.38 6.54
C ASN A 431 17.39 3.58 5.08
N LYS A 432 16.55 4.31 4.34
CA LYS A 432 16.98 5.09 3.19
C LYS A 432 17.45 6.42 3.74
N PRO A 433 18.54 6.96 3.19
CA PRO A 433 19.17 8.14 3.75
C PRO A 433 18.16 9.29 3.83
N ASN A 434 18.33 10.13 4.85
CA ASN A 434 17.58 11.37 5.04
C ASN A 434 17.32 12.05 3.68
N ALA A 435 16.20 12.75 3.54
CA ALA A 435 15.86 13.50 2.34
C ALA A 435 16.99 14.46 1.84
N GLY A 436 18.02 14.71 2.64
CA GLY A 436 19.28 15.35 2.23
C GLY A 436 20.20 14.54 1.30
N ALA A 437 20.11 13.21 1.20
CA ALA A 437 20.96 12.42 0.29
C ALA A 437 20.40 12.34 -1.14
N ILE A 438 19.08 12.45 -1.32
CA ILE A 438 18.45 12.66 -2.63
C ILE A 438 18.95 13.98 -3.25
N VAL A 439 19.36 14.95 -2.42
CA VAL A 439 19.92 16.24 -2.87
C VAL A 439 21.35 16.11 -3.42
N GLU A 440 22.11 15.07 -3.07
CA GLU A 440 23.46 14.89 -3.64
C GLU A 440 23.41 14.32 -5.07
N GLU A 441 22.49 13.40 -5.37
CA GLU A 441 22.28 12.90 -6.74
C GLU A 441 21.65 13.97 -7.66
N VAL A 442 20.72 14.80 -7.14
CA VAL A 442 20.11 15.89 -7.91
C VAL A 442 21.07 17.09 -8.13
N LYS A 443 22.19 17.14 -7.41
CA LYS A 443 23.26 18.13 -7.66
C LYS A 443 24.33 17.65 -8.66
N SER A 444 24.37 16.37 -8.97
CA SER A 444 25.33 15.78 -9.90
C SER A 444 24.83 15.63 -11.35
N ASP A 445 23.57 15.95 -11.61
CA ASP A 445 22.97 16.18 -12.94
C ASP A 445 22.66 17.67 -13.14
#